data_AF-A0A2Z2KLR6-F1
#
_entry.id   AF-A0A2Z2KLR6-F1
#
_cell.length_a   1.000
_cell.length_b   1.000
_cell.length_c   1.000
_cell.angle_alpha   90.00
_cell.angle_beta   90.00
_cell.angle_gamma   90.00
#
_symmetry.space_group_name_H-M   'P 1'
#
loop_
_entity.id
_entity.type
_entity.pdbx_description
1 polymer ?
#
loop_
_entity_poly.entity_id
_entity_poly.type
_entity_poly.pdbx_seq_one_letter_code
_entity_poly.pdbx_strand_id
1 'polypeptide(L)'
;MPIEIKVLNRRSSGEAPAGNYKARYLNEKGLGIMQASNPCRSAQIIEGVHSGQVVPYDSYVIVGELPPQAEVLRQNTKIIEALAEAGRQIKEHARKIGGLQEENEKLRNPEYAVDYAPLINAYKGRIWQLETEIKSERTGKKVELPREVASALEWLKGAGYSPAGIFVHQQRPEEAEDCHEELRVIKKYVDWVVKDRSHADTLLLSLINGYTVTPEPEKDASSELRSEITGIIKKWMGTSPPSDGKSDSERLTDQIFEHFQQHGDDNLPF
;
A
#
# COMPACT_ATOMS: atom_id res chain seq x y z
N MET A 1 -65.21 25.97 43.04
CA MET A 1 -65.68 26.35 41.70
C MET A 1 -66.33 25.14 41.03
N PRO A 2 -67.45 25.32 40.32
CA PRO A 2 -68.03 24.27 39.48
C PRO A 2 -67.18 24.04 38.21
N ILE A 3 -67.11 22.80 37.76
CA ILE A 3 -66.45 22.33 36.53
C ILE A 3 -67.45 21.52 35.70
N GLU A 4 -67.24 21.44 34.38
CA GLU A 4 -67.99 20.53 33.51
C GLU A 4 -67.16 19.29 33.22
N ILE A 5 -67.73 18.13 33.54
CA ILE A 5 -67.10 16.83 33.32
C ILE A 5 -67.96 15.98 32.40
N LYS A 6 -67.30 15.14 31.60
CA LYS A 6 -67.94 14.06 30.85
C LYS A 6 -67.54 12.73 31.45
N VAL A 7 -68.51 12.02 32.02
CA VAL A 7 -68.30 10.68 32.59
C VAL A 7 -68.17 9.68 31.43
N LEU A 8 -67.07 8.93 31.43
CA LEU A 8 -66.77 7.88 30.47
C LEU A 8 -67.33 6.57 31.01
N ASN A 9 -67.97 5.77 30.16
CA ASN A 9 -68.67 4.52 30.51
C ASN A 9 -67.74 3.37 30.99
N ARG A 10 -66.52 3.67 31.45
CA ARG A 10 -65.52 2.68 31.83
C ARG A 10 -65.39 2.64 33.36
N ARG A 11 -66.16 1.74 33.96
CA ARG A 11 -65.92 1.18 35.30
C ARG A 11 -65.97 2.18 36.46
N SER A 12 -66.94 3.11 36.49
CA SER A 12 -67.23 3.81 37.74
C SER A 12 -67.90 2.83 38.70
N SER A 13 -67.21 2.50 39.79
CA SER A 13 -67.76 1.77 40.94
C SER A 13 -68.77 2.63 41.74
N GLY A 14 -69.60 3.42 41.05
CA GLY A 14 -70.52 4.40 41.60
C GLY A 14 -71.42 5.04 40.53
N GLU A 15 -72.55 4.38 40.27
CA GLU A 15 -73.91 4.84 39.90
C GLU A 15 -74.20 6.00 38.91
N ALA A 16 -73.24 6.81 38.42
CA ALA A 16 -73.52 7.84 37.41
C ALA A 16 -73.35 7.28 35.97
N PRO A 17 -74.38 7.33 35.10
CA PRO A 17 -74.27 6.90 33.71
C PRO A 17 -73.39 7.85 32.89
N ALA A 18 -72.85 7.37 31.77
CA ALA A 18 -72.05 8.19 30.86
C ALA A 18 -72.85 9.39 30.35
N GLY A 19 -72.28 10.59 30.50
CA GLY A 19 -72.99 11.84 30.24
C GLY A 19 -72.18 13.06 30.66
N ASN A 20 -72.72 14.25 30.38
CA ASN A 20 -72.13 15.53 30.80
C ASN A 20 -72.78 15.98 32.11
N TYR A 21 -71.96 16.39 33.08
CA TYR A 21 -72.41 16.81 34.39
C TYR A 21 -71.68 18.05 34.86
N LYS A 22 -72.38 18.92 35.59
CA LYS A 22 -71.71 19.92 36.43
C LYS A 22 -71.25 19.25 37.71
N ALA A 23 -69.97 19.42 38.03
CA ALA A 23 -69.34 18.82 39.18
C ALA A 23 -68.47 19.83 39.93
N ARG A 24 -67.94 19.43 41.08
CA ARG A 24 -66.89 20.14 41.81
C ARG A 24 -65.83 19.14 42.23
N TYR A 25 -64.57 19.56 42.32
CA TYR A 25 -63.54 18.71 42.91
C TYR A 25 -63.84 18.43 44.38
N LEU A 26 -63.67 17.18 44.80
CA LEU A 26 -63.59 16.85 46.21
C LEU A 26 -62.17 17.13 46.70
N ASN A 27 -62.08 17.85 47.81
CA ASN A 27 -60.84 17.92 48.57
C ASN A 27 -60.81 16.70 49.49
N GLU A 28 -59.90 15.76 49.24
CA GLU A 28 -59.63 14.70 50.21
C GLU A 28 -59.13 15.37 51.50
N LYS A 29 -59.91 15.24 52.57
CA LYS A 29 -59.63 15.87 53.86
C LYS A 29 -58.33 15.29 54.41
N GLY A 30 -57.25 16.08 54.39
CA GLY A 30 -56.00 15.65 55.01
C GLY A 30 -54.86 16.66 55.02
N LEU A 31 -54.79 17.63 54.11
CA LEU A 31 -53.74 18.64 54.12
C LEU A 31 -54.35 20.02 53.83
N GLY A 32 -54.48 20.80 54.90
CA GLY A 32 -54.50 22.25 54.76
C GLY A 32 -53.18 22.71 54.13
N ILE A 33 -53.22 23.86 53.48
CA ILE A 33 -52.17 24.52 52.68
C ILE A 33 -52.32 24.24 51.18
N MET A 34 -52.49 25.36 50.47
CA MET A 34 -52.51 25.55 49.02
C MET A 34 -51.76 24.47 48.23
N GLN A 35 -52.47 23.45 47.73
CA GLN A 35 -51.95 22.57 46.69
C GLN A 35 -52.43 23.06 45.33
N ALA A 36 -51.50 23.71 44.61
CA ALA A 36 -51.62 23.96 43.19
C ALA A 36 -51.88 22.64 42.44
N SER A 37 -52.88 22.66 41.55
CA SER A 37 -52.96 21.80 40.37
C SER A 37 -52.56 20.32 40.55
N ASN A 38 -53.29 19.57 41.37
CA ASN A 38 -53.22 18.12 41.31
C ASN A 38 -54.33 17.66 40.35
N PRO A 39 -54.03 17.20 39.11
CA PRO A 39 -55.04 16.94 38.08
C PRO A 39 -55.89 15.70 38.40
N CYS A 40 -55.40 14.79 39.22
CA CYS A 40 -56.03 13.51 39.51
C CYS A 40 -56.96 13.56 40.74
N ARG A 41 -58.05 14.34 40.68
CA ARG A 41 -59.02 14.43 41.80
C ARG A 41 -60.33 13.75 41.46
N SER A 42 -60.97 13.12 42.45
CA SER A 42 -62.36 12.71 42.29
C SER A 42 -63.28 13.95 42.25
N ALA A 43 -64.32 13.89 41.43
CA ALA A 43 -65.28 14.97 41.27
C ALA A 43 -66.64 14.55 41.84
N GLN A 44 -67.36 15.46 42.48
CA GLN A 44 -68.73 15.24 42.93
C GLN A 44 -69.69 15.96 41.99
N ILE A 45 -70.69 15.26 41.45
CA ILE A 45 -71.77 15.86 40.67
C ILE A 45 -72.57 16.78 41.60
N ILE A 46 -72.84 18.01 41.16
CA ILE A 46 -73.50 19.04 41.99
C ILE A 46 -74.90 19.43 41.52
N GLU A 47 -75.31 18.96 40.33
CA GLU A 47 -76.59 19.31 39.71
C GLU A 47 -77.22 18.09 39.03
N GLY A 48 -78.55 18.02 39.03
CA GLY A 48 -79.34 16.98 38.36
C GLY A 48 -79.64 15.74 39.21
N VAL A 49 -80.18 14.71 38.56
CA VAL A 49 -80.68 13.46 39.20
C VAL A 49 -79.57 12.68 39.92
N HIS A 50 -78.33 12.85 39.46
CA HIS A 50 -77.14 12.20 40.01
C HIS A 50 -76.33 13.11 40.95
N SER A 51 -76.92 14.23 41.41
CA SER A 51 -76.26 15.14 42.35
C SER A 51 -75.86 14.43 43.64
N GLY A 52 -74.66 14.75 44.13
CA GLY A 52 -74.05 14.13 45.30
C GLY A 52 -73.16 12.93 44.98
N GLN A 53 -73.30 12.30 43.80
CA GLN A 53 -72.49 11.14 43.42
C GLN A 53 -71.03 11.53 43.16
N VAL A 54 -70.11 10.66 43.59
CA VAL A 54 -68.67 10.84 43.44
C VAL A 54 -68.17 10.04 42.24
N VAL A 55 -67.53 10.72 41.32
CA VAL A 55 -66.93 10.17 40.11
C VAL A 55 -65.41 10.15 40.26
N PRO A 56 -64.76 8.98 40.18
CA PRO A 56 -63.29 8.88 40.19
C PRO A 56 -62.66 9.61 39.00
N TYR A 57 -61.45 10.14 39.16
CA TYR A 57 -60.71 10.84 38.10
C TYR A 57 -60.62 10.03 36.80
N ASP A 58 -60.30 8.74 36.89
CA ASP A 58 -60.14 7.85 35.72
C ASP A 58 -61.44 7.62 34.94
N SER A 59 -62.58 8.02 35.51
CA SER A 59 -63.91 7.84 34.94
C SER A 59 -64.46 9.12 34.31
N TYR A 60 -63.73 10.23 34.28
CA TYR A 60 -64.21 11.45 33.62
C TYR A 60 -63.11 12.26 32.92
N VAL A 61 -63.55 13.13 32.00
CA VAL A 61 -62.69 14.15 31.37
C VAL A 61 -63.32 15.53 31.55
N ILE A 62 -62.48 16.56 31.69
CA ILE A 62 -62.94 17.94 31.83
C ILE A 62 -63.23 18.51 30.44
N VAL A 63 -64.47 18.95 30.22
CA VAL A 63 -64.93 19.34 28.88
C VAL A 63 -64.15 20.54 28.34
N GLY A 64 -63.82 21.50 29.20
CA GLY A 64 -63.04 22.69 28.84
C GLY A 64 -61.56 22.45 28.53
N GLU A 65 -61.02 21.26 28.85
CA GLU A 65 -59.63 20.89 28.57
C GLU A 65 -59.50 19.99 27.32
N LEU A 66 -60.63 19.61 26.71
CA LEU A 66 -60.61 18.85 25.47
C LEU A 66 -60.16 19.75 24.31
N PRO A 67 -59.23 19.28 23.45
CA PRO A 67 -58.86 20.03 22.26
C PRO A 67 -60.09 20.24 21.36
N PRO A 68 -60.19 21.39 20.67
CA PRO A 68 -61.29 21.64 19.75
C PRO A 68 -61.35 20.53 18.70
N GLN A 69 -62.56 20.01 18.41
CA GLN A 69 -62.74 18.96 17.40
C GLN A 69 -62.12 19.34 16.04
N ALA A 70 -62.15 20.63 15.69
CA ALA A 70 -61.54 21.16 14.49
C ALA A 70 -60.01 20.95 14.43
N GLU A 71 -59.30 21.06 15.57
CA GLU A 71 -57.86 20.88 15.62
C GLU A 71 -57.48 19.39 15.52
N VAL A 72 -58.25 18.51 16.16
CA VAL A 72 -58.07 17.05 16.03
C VAL A 72 -58.30 16.61 14.58
N LEU A 73 -59.34 17.13 13.93
CA LEU A 73 -59.61 16.85 12.52
C LEU A 73 -58.46 17.34 11.63
N ARG A 74 -57.97 18.57 11.84
CA ARG A 74 -56.86 19.14 11.07
C ARG A 74 -55.58 18.30 11.19
N GLN A 75 -55.24 17.86 12.40
CA GLN A 75 -54.08 17.01 12.63
C GLN A 75 -54.23 15.65 11.95
N ASN A 76 -55.42 15.04 12.04
CA ASN A 76 -55.70 13.78 11.37
C ASN A 76 -55.60 13.90 9.85
N THR A 77 -56.12 14.97 9.25
CA THR A 77 -55.99 15.23 7.80
C THR A 77 -54.53 15.33 7.38
N LYS A 78 -53.72 16.07 8.14
CA LYS A 78 -52.27 16.21 7.85
C LYS A 78 -51.53 14.87 7.95
N ILE A 79 -51.89 14.03 8.92
CA ILE A 79 -51.31 12.69 9.07
C ILE A 79 -51.71 11.78 7.90
N ILE A 80 -52.98 11.83 7.47
CA ILE A 80 -53.47 11.07 6.31
C ILE A 80 -52.74 11.47 5.03
N GLU A 81 -52.54 12.77 4.80
CA GLU A 81 -51.77 13.27 3.65
C GLU A 81 -50.32 12.80 3.67
N ALA A 82 -49.65 12.86 4.84
CA ALA A 82 -48.29 12.37 4.99
C ALA A 82 -48.18 10.85 4.75
N LEU A 83 -49.16 10.07 5.23
CA LEU A 83 -49.25 8.64 4.98
C LEU A 83 -49.44 8.32 3.49
N ALA A 84 -50.30 9.08 2.80
CA ALA A 84 -50.51 8.91 1.37
C ALA A 84 -49.24 9.22 0.57
N GLU A 85 -48.51 10.28 0.95
CA GLU A 85 -47.24 10.63 0.32
C GLU A 85 -46.16 9.57 0.53
N ALA A 86 -46.00 9.08 1.76
CA ALA A 86 -45.09 7.98 2.06
C ALA A 86 -45.43 6.72 1.24
N GLY A 87 -46.72 6.39 1.08
CA GLY A 87 -47.18 5.29 0.25
C GLY A 87 -46.80 5.45 -1.23
N ARG A 88 -46.88 6.69 -1.77
CA ARG A 88 -46.43 7.00 -3.14
C ARG A 88 -44.92 6.78 -3.31
N GLN A 89 -44.13 7.27 -2.36
CA GLN A 89 -42.67 7.13 -2.38
C GLN A 89 -42.23 5.66 -2.29
N ILE A 90 -42.85 4.87 -1.41
CA ILE A 90 -42.57 3.42 -1.30
C ILE A 90 -42.83 2.73 -2.64
N LYS A 91 -43.95 3.05 -3.30
CA LYS A 91 -44.28 2.46 -4.61
C LYS A 91 -43.26 2.85 -5.69
N GLU A 92 -42.79 4.10 -5.68
CA GLU A 92 -41.76 4.55 -6.62
C GLU A 92 -40.41 3.87 -6.36
N HIS A 93 -39.99 3.75 -5.10
CA HIS A 93 -38.77 3.03 -4.72
C HIS A 93 -38.83 1.56 -5.09
N ALA A 94 -39.96 0.88 -4.85
CA ALA A 94 -40.16 -0.51 -5.27
C ALA A 94 -40.00 -0.69 -6.79
N ARG A 95 -40.53 0.26 -7.58
CA ARG A 95 -40.34 0.26 -9.04
C ARG A 95 -38.87 0.42 -9.43
N LYS A 96 -38.15 1.36 -8.80
CA LYS A 96 -36.71 1.57 -9.05
C LYS A 96 -35.88 0.34 -8.71
N ILE A 97 -36.18 -0.32 -7.58
CA ILE A 97 -35.51 -1.55 -7.17
C ILE A 97 -35.71 -2.65 -8.21
N GLY A 98 -36.93 -2.86 -8.71
CA GLY A 98 -37.19 -3.84 -9.76
C GLY A 98 -36.40 -3.59 -11.04
N GLY A 99 -36.31 -2.32 -11.48
CA GLY A 99 -35.49 -1.96 -12.64
C GLY A 99 -34.00 -2.21 -12.45
N LEU A 100 -33.47 -1.85 -11.27
CA LEU A 100 -32.07 -2.10 -10.92
C LEU A 100 -31.74 -3.59 -10.80
N GLN A 101 -32.68 -4.42 -10.33
CA GLN A 101 -32.52 -5.87 -10.29
C GLN A 101 -32.42 -6.44 -11.71
N GLU A 102 -33.28 -6.00 -12.62
CA GLU A 102 -33.24 -6.45 -14.02
C GLU A 102 -31.94 -6.02 -14.73
N GLU A 103 -31.45 -4.81 -14.46
CA GLU A 103 -30.16 -4.33 -14.96
C GLU A 103 -28.98 -5.13 -14.37
N ASN A 104 -29.02 -5.44 -13.08
CA ASN A 104 -28.02 -6.30 -12.45
C ASN A 104 -28.00 -7.71 -13.04
N GLU A 105 -29.18 -8.27 -13.34
CA GLU A 105 -29.29 -9.59 -13.96
C GLU A 105 -28.64 -9.59 -15.37
N LYS A 106 -28.84 -8.50 -16.14
CA LYS A 106 -28.19 -8.32 -17.45
C LYS A 106 -26.67 -8.20 -17.35
N LEU A 107 -26.16 -7.48 -16.34
CA LEU A 107 -24.72 -7.36 -16.09
C LEU A 107 -24.09 -8.66 -15.56
N ARG A 108 -24.86 -9.47 -14.82
CA ARG A 108 -24.42 -10.81 -14.37
C ARG A 108 -24.45 -11.85 -15.48
N ASN A 109 -25.17 -11.60 -16.57
CA ASN A 109 -25.17 -12.53 -17.69
C ASN A 109 -23.77 -12.54 -18.34
N PRO A 110 -23.06 -13.67 -18.33
CA PRO A 110 -21.70 -13.78 -18.88
C PRO A 110 -21.62 -13.46 -20.38
N GLU A 111 -22.75 -13.45 -21.08
CA GLU A 111 -22.86 -13.03 -22.49
C GLU A 111 -22.51 -11.54 -22.73
N TYR A 112 -22.65 -10.70 -21.70
CA TYR A 112 -22.29 -9.27 -21.72
C TYR A 112 -21.00 -8.95 -20.93
N ALA A 113 -20.39 -9.96 -20.31
CA ALA A 113 -19.12 -9.79 -19.63
C ALA A 113 -18.02 -9.60 -20.68
N VAL A 114 -17.39 -8.43 -20.70
CA VAL A 114 -16.25 -8.16 -21.57
C VAL A 114 -15.12 -9.08 -21.15
N ASP A 115 -14.77 -10.06 -22.00
CA ASP A 115 -13.61 -10.91 -21.78
C ASP A 115 -12.34 -10.08 -22.03
N TYR A 116 -11.71 -9.64 -20.94
CA TYR A 116 -10.44 -8.93 -20.98
C TYR A 116 -9.25 -9.88 -21.13
N ALA A 117 -9.42 -11.20 -21.04
CA ALA A 117 -8.32 -12.15 -21.12
C ALA A 117 -7.50 -12.04 -22.43
N PRO A 118 -8.11 -11.84 -23.62
CA PRO A 118 -7.37 -11.63 -24.86
C PRO A 118 -6.49 -10.37 -24.82
N LEU A 119 -7.02 -9.26 -24.31
CA LEU A 119 -6.30 -7.99 -24.15
C LEU A 119 -5.14 -8.12 -23.16
N ILE A 120 -5.39 -8.75 -22.00
CA ILE A 120 -4.36 -9.02 -21.00
C ILE A 120 -3.24 -9.88 -21.58
N ASN A 121 -3.59 -10.93 -22.34
CA ASN A 121 -2.62 -11.80 -22.98
C ASN A 121 -1.81 -11.07 -24.07
N ALA A 122 -2.45 -10.20 -24.85
CA ALA A 122 -1.77 -9.37 -25.84
C ALA A 122 -0.77 -8.40 -25.18
N TYR A 123 -1.16 -7.74 -24.08
CA TYR A 123 -0.25 -6.86 -23.33
C TYR A 123 0.92 -7.61 -22.72
N LYS A 124 0.69 -8.79 -22.13
CA LYS A 124 1.77 -9.66 -21.61
C LYS A 124 2.75 -10.05 -22.71
N GLY A 125 2.24 -10.43 -23.89
CA GLY A 125 3.08 -10.73 -25.05
C GLY A 125 3.92 -9.54 -25.49
N ARG A 126 3.34 -8.33 -25.52
CA ARG A 126 4.06 -7.11 -25.90
C ARG A 126 5.15 -6.72 -24.89
N ILE A 127 4.88 -6.84 -23.59
CA ILE A 127 5.88 -6.60 -22.54
C ILE A 127 7.07 -7.55 -22.71
N TRP A 128 6.80 -8.84 -22.90
CA TRP A 128 7.87 -9.83 -23.11
C TRP A 128 8.73 -9.54 -24.35
N GLN A 129 8.10 -9.11 -25.46
CA GLN A 129 8.83 -8.69 -26.66
C GLN A 129 9.75 -7.51 -26.38
N LEU A 130 9.24 -6.46 -25.72
CA LEU A 130 10.02 -5.27 -25.38
C LEU A 130 11.18 -5.59 -24.43
N GLU A 131 10.96 -6.46 -23.44
CA GLU A 131 12.04 -6.93 -22.56
C GLU A 131 13.13 -7.69 -23.31
N THR A 132 12.75 -8.48 -24.30
CA THR A 132 13.68 -9.24 -25.14
C THR A 132 14.47 -8.30 -26.06
N GLU A 133 13.81 -7.33 -26.68
CA GLU A 133 14.42 -6.30 -27.52
C GLU A 133 15.45 -5.49 -26.70
N ILE A 134 15.07 -4.99 -25.52
CA ILE A 134 15.96 -4.27 -24.60
C ILE A 134 17.18 -5.14 -24.22
N LYS A 135 16.96 -6.42 -23.90
CA LYS A 135 18.07 -7.34 -23.58
C LYS A 135 19.02 -7.50 -24.77
N SER A 136 18.50 -7.68 -25.98
CA SER A 136 19.34 -7.82 -27.19
C SER A 136 20.13 -6.55 -27.51
N GLU A 137 19.53 -5.37 -27.36
CA GLU A 137 20.20 -4.10 -27.59
C GLU A 137 21.31 -3.82 -26.56
N ARG A 138 21.11 -4.23 -25.31
CA ARG A 138 22.11 -4.12 -24.24
C ARG A 138 23.28 -5.07 -24.44
N THR A 139 23.06 -6.29 -24.91
CA THR A 139 24.13 -7.28 -25.08
C THR A 139 25.18 -6.88 -26.11
N GLY A 140 24.81 -6.14 -27.16
CA GLY A 140 25.76 -5.66 -28.17
C GLY A 140 26.50 -4.36 -27.83
N LYS A 141 26.21 -3.74 -26.68
CA LYS A 141 26.73 -2.43 -26.27
C LYS A 141 27.40 -2.44 -24.89
N LYS A 142 27.73 -3.63 -24.37
CA LYS A 142 28.47 -3.76 -23.11
C LYS A 142 29.86 -3.16 -23.26
N VAL A 143 30.31 -2.49 -22.22
CA VAL A 143 31.60 -1.80 -22.19
C VAL A 143 32.61 -2.64 -21.40
N GLU A 144 33.83 -2.76 -21.91
CA GLU A 144 34.91 -3.39 -21.14
C GLU A 144 35.42 -2.44 -20.06
N LEU A 145 35.38 -2.89 -18.80
CA LEU A 145 35.87 -2.15 -17.64
C LEU A 145 37.03 -2.89 -16.96
N PRO A 146 38.02 -2.15 -16.43
CA PRO A 146 39.05 -2.74 -15.57
C PRO A 146 38.41 -3.46 -14.38
N ARG A 147 39.05 -4.57 -13.96
CA ARG A 147 38.57 -5.42 -12.87
C ARG A 147 38.26 -4.66 -11.59
N GLU A 148 39.13 -3.74 -11.20
CA GLU A 148 38.95 -2.90 -10.00
C GLU A 148 37.68 -2.05 -10.07
N VAL A 149 37.39 -1.47 -11.24
CA VAL A 149 36.20 -0.64 -11.48
C VAL A 149 34.94 -1.50 -11.54
N ALA A 150 35.01 -2.67 -12.18
CA ALA A 150 33.91 -3.63 -12.24
C ALA A 150 33.55 -4.17 -10.84
N SER A 151 34.55 -4.46 -10.01
CA SER A 151 34.36 -4.89 -8.62
C SER A 151 33.75 -3.78 -7.75
N ALA A 152 34.22 -2.55 -7.89
CA ALA A 152 33.64 -1.39 -7.20
C ALA A 152 32.16 -1.17 -7.59
N LEU A 153 31.82 -1.33 -8.87
CA LEU A 153 30.44 -1.21 -9.36
C LEU A 153 29.53 -2.34 -8.84
N GLU A 154 30.00 -3.58 -8.79
CA GLU A 154 29.22 -4.69 -8.22
C GLU A 154 29.00 -4.52 -6.72
N TRP A 155 30.03 -4.06 -5.99
CA TRP A 155 29.88 -3.76 -4.57
C TRP A 155 28.82 -2.68 -4.33
N LEU A 156 28.86 -1.58 -5.09
CA LEU A 156 27.88 -0.48 -4.96
C LEU A 156 26.46 -0.93 -5.31
N LYS A 157 26.28 -1.76 -6.34
CA LYS A 157 24.97 -2.36 -6.64
C LYS A 157 24.48 -3.26 -5.52
N GLY A 158 25.37 -4.08 -4.95
CA GLY A 158 25.08 -4.94 -3.80
C GLY A 158 24.70 -4.16 -2.54
N ALA A 159 25.32 -2.98 -2.35
CA ALA A 159 24.99 -2.02 -1.29
C ALA A 159 23.70 -1.21 -1.57
N GLY A 160 23.00 -1.45 -2.69
CA GLY A 160 21.72 -0.84 -3.00
C GLY A 160 21.78 0.49 -3.75
N TYR A 161 22.95 0.91 -4.25
CA TYR A 161 23.05 2.12 -5.05
C TYR A 161 22.42 1.95 -6.43
N SER A 162 21.55 2.88 -6.81
CA SER A 162 21.03 2.94 -8.17
C SER A 162 22.11 3.43 -9.15
N PRO A 163 22.04 3.07 -10.45
CA PRO A 163 22.99 3.56 -11.45
C PRO A 163 23.11 5.09 -11.49
N ALA A 164 21.99 5.81 -11.29
CA ALA A 164 21.99 7.27 -11.19
C ALA A 164 22.69 7.76 -9.92
N GLY A 165 22.47 7.08 -8.79
CA GLY A 165 23.17 7.36 -7.54
C GLY A 165 24.69 7.20 -7.68
N ILE A 166 25.15 6.10 -8.28
CA ILE A 166 26.57 5.86 -8.54
C ILE A 166 27.17 7.00 -9.37
N PHE A 167 26.49 7.40 -10.45
CA PHE A 167 26.97 8.48 -11.33
C PHE A 167 27.09 9.84 -10.62
N VAL A 168 26.17 10.15 -9.71
CA VAL A 168 26.19 11.41 -8.95
C VAL A 168 27.23 11.38 -7.84
N HIS A 169 27.24 10.33 -7.01
CA HIS A 169 28.08 10.26 -5.82
C HIS A 169 29.57 10.07 -6.15
N GLN A 170 29.91 9.49 -7.30
CA GLN A 170 31.32 9.40 -7.73
C GLN A 170 31.99 10.77 -7.91
N GLN A 171 31.25 11.86 -8.11
CA GLN A 171 31.85 13.19 -8.16
C GLN A 171 32.33 13.68 -6.79
N ARG A 172 31.71 13.20 -5.71
CA ARG A 172 32.00 13.58 -4.32
C ARG A 172 32.07 12.33 -3.42
N PRO A 173 33.09 11.47 -3.60
CA PRO A 173 33.21 10.24 -2.83
C PRO A 173 33.23 10.51 -1.32
N GLU A 174 33.89 11.60 -0.91
CA GLU A 174 34.05 12.10 0.48
C GLU A 174 32.71 12.27 1.23
N GLU A 175 31.60 12.47 0.52
CA GLU A 175 30.27 12.64 1.11
C GLU A 175 29.57 11.30 1.42
N ALA A 176 30.15 10.17 1.02
CA ALA A 176 29.60 8.84 1.27
C ALA A 176 30.35 8.13 2.41
N GLU A 177 29.66 7.81 3.51
CA GLU A 177 30.29 7.26 4.73
C GLU A 177 30.82 5.83 4.55
N ASP A 178 30.08 4.97 3.82
CA ASP A 178 30.35 3.52 3.79
C ASP A 178 30.94 3.01 2.46
N CYS A 179 31.02 3.83 1.42
CA CYS A 179 31.38 3.38 0.06
C CYS A 179 32.36 4.32 -0.67
N HIS A 180 33.05 5.12 0.13
CA HIS A 180 33.98 6.13 -0.31
C HIS A 180 35.12 5.58 -1.17
N GLU A 181 35.62 4.38 -0.85
CA GLU A 181 36.75 3.78 -1.56
C GLU A 181 36.35 3.29 -2.95
N GLU A 182 35.20 2.62 -3.06
CA GLU A 182 34.61 2.17 -4.32
C GLU A 182 34.26 3.36 -5.23
N LEU A 183 33.70 4.43 -4.66
CA LEU A 183 33.42 5.67 -5.39
C LEU A 183 34.71 6.39 -5.84
N ARG A 184 35.79 6.34 -5.05
CA ARG A 184 37.10 6.88 -5.43
C ARG A 184 37.72 6.10 -6.59
N VAL A 185 37.62 4.78 -6.61
CA VAL A 185 38.08 3.94 -7.72
C VAL A 185 37.35 4.33 -9.01
N ILE A 186 36.03 4.49 -8.95
CA ILE A 186 35.21 4.91 -10.10
C ILE A 186 35.57 6.34 -10.54
N LYS A 187 35.73 7.28 -9.60
CA LYS A 187 36.12 8.66 -9.90
C LYS A 187 37.47 8.72 -10.60
N LYS A 188 38.47 8.00 -10.08
CA LYS A 188 39.82 7.93 -10.66
C LYS A 188 39.78 7.39 -12.09
N TYR A 189 38.95 6.37 -12.34
CA TYR A 189 38.72 5.84 -13.67
C TYR A 189 38.08 6.88 -14.59
N VAL A 190 37.01 7.55 -14.16
CA VAL A 190 36.35 8.61 -14.96
C VAL A 190 37.32 9.76 -15.28
N ASP A 191 38.06 10.25 -14.29
CA ASP A 191 39.04 11.34 -14.47
C ASP A 191 40.16 10.95 -15.44
N TRP A 192 40.56 9.67 -15.46
CA TRP A 192 41.54 9.15 -16.42
C TRP A 192 40.95 9.05 -17.83
N VAL A 193 39.75 8.49 -17.97
CA VAL A 193 39.05 8.31 -19.25
C VAL A 193 38.69 9.66 -19.90
N VAL A 194 38.25 10.64 -19.11
CA VAL A 194 37.90 11.99 -19.60
C VAL A 194 39.13 12.73 -20.15
N LYS A 195 40.32 12.51 -19.59
CA LYS A 195 41.57 13.09 -20.10
C LYS A 195 41.94 12.59 -21.48
N ASP A 196 41.59 11.34 -21.81
CA ASP A 196 41.86 10.72 -23.11
C ASP A 196 40.87 11.14 -24.21
N ARG A 197 39.81 11.92 -23.87
CA ARG A 197 38.77 12.52 -24.75
C ARG A 197 37.98 11.56 -25.66
N SER A 198 38.40 10.32 -25.78
CA SER A 198 37.86 9.29 -26.67
C SER A 198 36.68 8.52 -26.04
N HIS A 199 36.49 8.64 -24.73
CA HIS A 199 35.68 7.70 -23.95
C HIS A 199 34.93 8.38 -22.78
N ALA A 200 34.69 9.69 -22.81
CA ALA A 200 34.13 10.45 -21.67
C ALA A 200 32.79 9.89 -21.12
N ASP A 201 32.03 9.15 -21.91
CA ASP A 201 30.73 8.56 -21.53
C ASP A 201 30.79 7.07 -21.13
N THR A 202 31.99 6.48 -21.03
CA THR A 202 32.20 5.03 -20.82
C THR A 202 31.61 4.52 -19.50
N LEU A 203 31.66 5.31 -18.41
CA LEU A 203 30.98 4.96 -17.16
C LEU A 203 29.45 4.95 -17.37
N LEU A 204 28.89 5.96 -18.02
CA LEU A 204 27.45 6.05 -18.26
C LEU A 204 26.96 4.89 -19.14
N LEU A 205 27.71 4.57 -20.20
CA LEU A 205 27.43 3.43 -21.07
C LEU A 205 27.51 2.10 -20.32
N SER A 206 28.48 1.94 -19.41
CA SER A 206 28.60 0.74 -18.57
C SER A 206 27.44 0.60 -17.57
N LEU A 207 26.91 1.71 -17.06
CA LEU A 207 25.78 1.74 -16.13
C LEU A 207 24.44 1.46 -16.86
N ILE A 208 24.32 1.86 -18.12
CA ILE A 208 23.10 1.69 -18.94
C ILE A 208 23.07 0.32 -19.65
N ASN A 209 24.16 -0.06 -20.29
CA ASN A 209 24.24 -1.26 -21.15
C ASN A 209 24.87 -2.47 -20.44
N GLY A 210 25.48 -2.25 -19.27
CA GLY A 210 26.27 -3.25 -18.56
C GLY A 210 27.74 -3.25 -19.01
N TYR A 211 28.55 -4.05 -18.32
CA TYR A 211 29.98 -4.16 -18.60
C TYR A 211 30.46 -5.60 -18.63
N THR A 212 31.63 -5.77 -19.23
CA THR A 212 32.47 -6.97 -19.17
C THR A 212 33.79 -6.59 -18.49
N VAL A 213 34.44 -7.54 -17.83
CA VAL A 213 35.75 -7.29 -17.20
C VAL A 213 36.82 -7.42 -18.27
N THR A 214 37.70 -6.43 -18.39
CA THR A 214 38.87 -6.52 -19.27
C THR A 214 39.66 -7.78 -18.86
N PRO A 215 39.92 -8.73 -19.76
CA PRO A 215 40.80 -9.84 -19.42
C PRO A 215 42.15 -9.27 -19.02
N GLU A 216 42.68 -9.69 -17.87
CA GLU A 216 44.07 -9.40 -17.52
C GLU A 216 44.93 -9.89 -18.70
N PRO A 217 45.88 -9.09 -19.22
CA PRO A 217 46.92 -9.71 -20.03
C PRO A 217 47.50 -10.78 -19.13
N GLU A 218 47.46 -12.04 -19.57
CA GLU A 218 48.20 -13.10 -18.91
C GLU A 218 49.62 -12.54 -18.77
N LYS A 219 50.01 -12.14 -17.55
CA LYS A 219 51.42 -12.01 -17.20
C LYS A 219 51.89 -13.43 -17.25
N ASP A 220 52.25 -13.85 -18.45
CA ASP A 220 52.61 -15.20 -18.78
C ASP A 220 54.04 -15.37 -18.27
N ALA A 221 54.17 -15.39 -16.93
CA ALA A 221 55.40 -15.67 -16.21
C ALA A 221 55.99 -17.01 -16.69
N SER A 222 55.12 -17.92 -17.15
CA SER A 222 55.50 -19.15 -17.82
C SER A 222 56.15 -18.90 -19.19
N SER A 223 55.72 -17.91 -19.97
CA SER A 223 56.38 -17.54 -21.25
C SER A 223 57.72 -16.83 -21.04
N GLU A 224 57.82 -15.94 -20.03
CA GLU A 224 59.07 -15.27 -19.67
C GLU A 224 60.10 -16.30 -19.18
N LEU A 225 59.72 -17.16 -18.23
CA LEU A 225 60.55 -18.29 -17.76
C LEU A 225 60.95 -19.23 -18.90
N ARG A 226 60.00 -19.60 -19.78
CA ARG A 226 60.32 -20.44 -20.95
C ARG A 226 61.28 -19.75 -21.90
N SER A 227 61.15 -18.44 -22.09
CA SER A 227 62.04 -17.66 -22.97
C SER A 227 63.45 -17.56 -22.39
N GLU A 228 63.58 -17.37 -21.08
CA GLU A 228 64.86 -17.32 -20.36
C GLU A 228 65.55 -18.70 -20.36
N ILE A 229 64.82 -19.76 -20.02
CA ILE A 229 65.30 -21.14 -20.09
C ILE A 229 65.72 -21.49 -21.52
N THR A 230 64.94 -21.08 -22.52
CA THR A 230 65.28 -21.28 -23.95
C THR A 230 66.54 -20.50 -24.33
N GLY A 231 66.75 -19.31 -23.76
CA GLY A 231 67.97 -18.51 -23.92
C GLY A 231 69.20 -19.22 -23.35
N ILE A 232 69.10 -19.79 -22.15
CA ILE A 232 70.16 -20.56 -21.50
C ILE A 232 70.50 -21.80 -22.33
N ILE A 233 69.48 -22.56 -22.78
CA ILE A 233 69.67 -23.75 -23.62
C ILE A 233 70.36 -23.39 -24.94
N LYS A 234 69.95 -22.30 -25.61
CA LYS A 234 70.59 -21.86 -26.86
C LYS A 234 72.04 -21.43 -26.65
N LYS A 235 72.35 -20.76 -25.53
CA LYS A 235 73.72 -20.38 -25.18
C LYS A 235 74.59 -21.61 -24.92
N TRP A 236 74.03 -22.63 -24.26
CA TRP A 236 74.68 -23.91 -23.99
C TRP A 236 74.94 -24.72 -25.27
N MET A 237 73.98 -24.79 -26.20
CA MET A 237 74.18 -25.44 -27.52
C MET A 237 75.26 -24.77 -28.38
N GLY A 238 75.65 -23.52 -28.08
CA GLY A 238 76.71 -22.78 -28.76
C GLY A 238 78.10 -22.90 -28.13
N THR A 239 78.24 -23.58 -26.98
CA THR A 239 79.51 -23.73 -26.26
C THR A 239 80.09 -25.13 -26.45
N SER A 240 81.37 -25.23 -26.86
CA SER A 240 82.06 -26.51 -26.98
C SER A 240 82.23 -27.18 -25.61
N PRO A 241 82.04 -28.52 -25.50
CA PRO A 241 82.08 -29.22 -24.23
C PRO A 241 83.49 -29.17 -23.60
N PRO A 242 83.64 -28.75 -22.33
CA PRO A 242 84.92 -28.79 -21.64
C PRO A 242 85.21 -30.20 -21.10
N SER A 243 86.50 -30.56 -21.12
CA SER A 243 87.09 -31.90 -20.99
C SER A 243 86.94 -32.62 -19.64
N ASP A 244 86.03 -32.19 -18.76
CA ASP A 244 86.09 -32.54 -17.32
C ASP A 244 85.15 -33.70 -16.92
N GLY A 245 84.71 -34.51 -17.89
CA GLY A 245 84.11 -35.82 -17.63
C GLY A 245 82.74 -35.88 -16.92
N LYS A 246 82.10 -34.73 -16.64
CA LYS A 246 80.71 -34.69 -16.13
C LYS A 246 79.69 -34.89 -17.27
N SER A 247 78.55 -35.51 -16.94
CA SER A 247 77.41 -35.68 -17.85
C SER A 247 76.86 -34.31 -18.28
N ASP A 248 76.60 -34.13 -19.57
CA ASP A 248 76.10 -32.88 -20.16
C ASP A 248 74.75 -32.43 -19.58
N SER A 249 73.90 -33.38 -19.16
CA SER A 249 72.59 -33.09 -18.56
C SER A 249 72.67 -32.52 -17.15
N GLU A 250 73.65 -32.97 -16.35
CA GLU A 250 73.86 -32.48 -14.97
C GLU A 250 74.34 -31.03 -15.00
N ARG A 251 75.22 -30.70 -15.94
CA ARG A 251 75.75 -29.34 -16.12
C ARG A 251 74.70 -28.32 -16.56
N LEU A 252 73.79 -28.70 -17.47
CA LEU A 252 72.68 -27.84 -17.89
C LEU A 252 71.76 -27.55 -16.70
N THR A 253 71.52 -28.57 -15.86
CA THR A 253 70.67 -28.45 -14.67
C THR A 253 71.31 -27.51 -13.64
N ASP A 254 72.61 -27.67 -13.37
CA ASP A 254 73.37 -26.79 -12.45
C ASP A 254 73.37 -25.32 -12.93
N GLN A 255 73.53 -25.06 -14.22
CA GLN A 255 73.53 -23.69 -14.77
C GLN A 255 72.16 -23.02 -14.71
N ILE A 256 71.09 -23.77 -14.97
CA ILE A 256 69.73 -23.28 -14.79
C ILE A 256 69.51 -22.94 -13.30
N PHE A 257 69.97 -23.80 -12.40
CA PHE A 257 69.82 -23.61 -10.96
C PHE A 257 70.61 -22.41 -10.41
N GLU A 258 71.89 -22.25 -10.80
CA GLU A 258 72.70 -21.08 -10.42
C GLU A 258 72.11 -19.77 -10.95
N HIS A 259 71.59 -19.77 -12.18
CA HIS A 259 70.95 -18.58 -12.75
C HIS A 259 69.73 -18.14 -11.93
N PHE A 260 68.89 -19.09 -11.48
CA PHE A 260 67.74 -18.76 -10.64
C PHE A 260 68.14 -18.34 -9.22
N GLN A 261 69.22 -18.89 -8.66
CA GLN A 261 69.73 -18.46 -7.35
C GLN A 261 70.34 -17.05 -7.35
N GLN A 262 71.01 -16.64 -8.44
CA GLN A 262 71.63 -15.30 -8.52
C GLN A 262 70.61 -14.18 -8.78
N HIS A 263 69.45 -14.51 -9.35
CA HIS A 263 68.40 -13.54 -9.71
C HIS A 263 67.25 -13.43 -8.70
N GLY A 264 67.36 -14.07 -7.53
CA GLY A 264 66.61 -13.69 -6.33
C GLY A 264 65.14 -14.13 -6.27
N ASP A 265 64.79 -15.27 -6.86
CA ASP A 265 63.54 -15.96 -6.53
C ASP A 265 63.82 -17.05 -5.48
N ASP A 266 63.75 -16.68 -4.20
CA ASP A 266 63.79 -17.60 -3.05
C ASP A 266 62.58 -18.56 -2.97
N ASN A 267 61.81 -18.70 -4.06
CA ASN A 267 60.70 -19.64 -4.19
C ASN A 267 60.86 -20.49 -5.45
N LEU A 268 61.88 -21.35 -5.47
CA LEU A 268 61.85 -22.53 -6.33
C LEU A 268 60.86 -23.54 -5.72
N PRO A 269 59.79 -23.96 -6.42
CA PRO A 269 58.87 -24.95 -5.91
C PRO A 269 59.48 -26.34 -6.14
N PHE A 270 60.20 -26.84 -5.15
CA PHE A 270 60.50 -28.27 -4.99
C PHE A 270 60.18 -28.69 -3.56
#